data_AF-L7KJW5-F1
#
_entry.id   AF-L7KJW5-F1
#
_cell.length_a   1.000
_cell.length_b   1.000
_cell.length_c   1.000
_cell.angle_alpha   90.00
_cell.angle_beta   90.00
_cell.angle_gamma   90.00
#
_symmetry.space_group_name_H-M   'P 1'
#
loop_
_entity.id
_entity.type
_entity.pdbx_description
1 polymer ?
#
loop_
_entity_poly.entity_id
_entity_poly.type
_entity_poly.pdbx_seq_one_letter_code
_entity_poly.pdbx_strand_id
1 'polypeptide(L)'
;MSARAVTLWFIDTDTPMDVLRSGVTNDVDAAKKIASAIYGDSVLVPSVDTNLATAMDSDDSQVFAGSYGPLTVVSCSLFATSKPSTLTRTVETIRTAASIPERAAAVLLYTEPDSATGVFARWEGGALRRSFAADPVSIIEDEGLPYPFEKPFWAGEHPLRYAAGVAPDPLALPFHPQQLAEQSNRDWLGFRFTRPLAPSDLEPLTIPITGFAIRPADYEPTEADAARYREASAAAAAATAAATAAAASAREQALAADRAPAPVTPPAPVAPDTPAVGIPIAEPIPEPSAEPTIREQADSLITESRMPAGDAETDAAAVDVREAVTAPVPPVSAERAEEPGDVEPQVTPDGEYVEEPNGWAHRVARYFGFGTGR
;
A
#
# COMPACT_ATOMS: atom_id res chain seq x y z
N MET A 1 10.20 -14.94 -4.01
CA MET A 1 9.61 -15.20 -2.68
C MET A 1 8.76 -13.97 -2.39
N SER A 2 7.45 -14.15 -2.18
CA SER A 2 6.56 -13.01 -1.87
C SER A 2 6.91 -12.43 -0.52
N ALA A 3 6.80 -11.11 -0.37
CA ALA A 3 7.08 -10.44 0.90
C ALA A 3 5.78 -9.97 1.54
N ARG A 4 5.65 -10.19 2.85
CA ARG A 4 4.64 -9.53 3.66
C ARG A 4 5.03 -8.07 3.83
N ALA A 5 4.06 -7.17 3.73
CA ALA A 5 4.26 -5.75 3.96
C ALA A 5 2.94 -5.12 4.41
N VAL A 6 3.01 -4.15 5.31
CA VAL A 6 1.88 -3.32 5.71
C VAL A 6 2.36 -1.90 6.01
N THR A 7 1.99 -0.93 5.18
CA THR A 7 2.45 0.46 5.35
C THR A 7 1.36 1.45 4.96
N LEU A 8 1.15 2.47 5.79
CA LEU A 8 0.41 3.68 5.45
C LEU A 8 1.40 4.83 5.35
N TRP A 9 1.50 5.42 4.15
CA TRP A 9 2.34 6.58 3.87
C TRP A 9 1.49 7.83 3.73
N PHE A 10 2.00 8.95 4.24
CA PHE A 10 1.55 10.30 3.94
C PHE A 10 2.61 11.01 3.09
N ILE A 11 2.16 11.63 2.00
CA ILE A 11 3.02 12.17 0.93
C ILE A 11 2.64 13.64 0.69
N ASP A 12 3.42 14.56 1.24
CA ASP A 12 3.30 16.02 1.04
C ASP A 12 4.34 16.54 0.02
N THR A 13 4.46 15.86 -1.12
CA THR A 13 5.36 16.25 -2.22
C THR A 13 4.92 15.59 -3.52
N ASP A 14 5.18 16.26 -4.66
CA ASP A 14 4.95 15.71 -5.99
C ASP A 14 6.09 14.78 -6.45
N THR A 15 7.24 14.80 -5.76
CA THR A 15 8.44 14.01 -6.10
C THR A 15 8.90 13.07 -4.97
N PRO A 16 8.02 12.20 -4.45
CA PRO A 16 8.33 11.33 -3.30
C PRO A 16 9.54 10.42 -3.56
N MET A 17 9.69 9.90 -4.79
CA MET A 17 10.80 9.02 -5.14
C MET A 17 12.15 9.73 -5.06
N ASP A 18 12.22 11.01 -5.42
CA ASP A 18 13.47 11.77 -5.40
C ASP A 18 13.92 12.05 -3.97
N VAL A 19 12.96 12.32 -3.08
CA VAL A 19 13.21 12.45 -1.63
C VAL A 19 13.78 11.16 -1.06
N LEU A 20 13.18 10.00 -1.38
CA LEU A 20 13.69 8.72 -0.90
C LEU A 20 15.06 8.37 -1.51
N ARG A 21 15.28 8.70 -2.79
CA ARG A 21 16.55 8.44 -3.51
C ARG A 21 17.72 9.28 -3.00
N SER A 22 17.48 10.50 -2.50
CA SER A 22 18.55 11.33 -1.97
C SER A 22 19.17 10.80 -0.69
N GLY A 23 18.59 9.75 -0.11
CA GLY A 23 18.89 9.28 1.23
C GLY A 23 18.08 10.09 2.24
N VAL A 24 17.45 9.38 3.16
CA VAL A 24 16.60 9.96 4.20
C VAL A 24 17.15 9.60 5.57
N THR A 25 16.95 10.50 6.54
CA THR A 25 17.20 10.25 7.95
C THR A 25 15.86 10.28 8.68
N ASN A 26 15.64 9.33 9.57
CA ASN A 26 14.41 9.28 10.34
C ASN A 26 14.42 10.32 11.46
N ASP A 27 13.41 11.19 11.51
CA ASP A 27 13.10 12.00 12.68
C ASP A 27 12.25 11.16 13.66
N VAL A 28 12.91 10.64 14.70
CA VAL A 28 12.31 9.73 15.68
C VAL A 28 11.20 10.39 16.49
N ASP A 29 11.34 11.68 16.81
CA ASP A 29 10.33 12.41 17.60
C ASP A 29 9.08 12.67 16.75
N ALA A 30 9.26 13.07 15.49
CA ALA A 30 8.14 13.20 14.55
C ALA A 30 7.48 11.85 14.24
N ALA A 31 8.27 10.78 14.08
CA ALA A 31 7.78 9.41 13.90
C ALA A 31 6.99 8.93 15.12
N LYS A 32 7.44 9.23 16.34
CA LYS A 32 6.71 8.93 17.56
C LYS A 32 5.37 9.68 17.61
N LYS A 33 5.34 10.95 17.22
CA LYS A 33 4.10 11.76 17.19
C LYS A 33 3.03 11.12 16.30
N ILE A 34 3.38 10.68 15.09
CA ILE A 34 2.41 10.01 14.21
C ILE A 34 1.97 8.64 14.76
N ALA A 35 2.88 7.86 15.32
CA ALA A 35 2.53 6.57 15.90
C ALA A 35 1.60 6.72 17.12
N SER A 36 1.82 7.74 17.95
CA SER A 36 0.98 8.05 19.10
C SER A 36 -0.44 8.43 18.73
N ALA A 37 -0.68 8.96 17.52
CA ALA A 37 -2.02 9.24 17.03
C ALA A 37 -2.92 7.99 16.92
N ILE A 38 -2.32 6.80 16.79
CA ILE A 38 -3.03 5.53 16.64
C ILE A 38 -3.41 4.94 18.01
N TYR A 39 -2.53 5.07 19.01
CA TYR A 39 -2.63 4.35 20.29
C TYR A 39 -3.12 5.20 21.46
N GLY A 40 -3.65 6.40 21.18
CA GLY A 40 -4.30 7.27 22.17
C GLY A 40 -3.38 7.59 23.35
N ASP A 41 -3.85 7.30 24.56
CA ASP A 41 -3.13 7.60 25.81
C ASP A 41 -1.95 6.65 26.10
N SER A 42 -1.69 5.66 25.24
CA SER A 42 -0.57 4.74 25.43
C SER A 42 0.78 5.44 25.30
N VAL A 43 1.75 5.04 26.13
CA VAL A 43 3.12 5.55 26.03
C VAL A 43 3.89 4.74 25.00
N LEU A 44 4.35 5.41 23.95
CA LEU A 44 5.25 4.80 22.96
C LEU A 44 6.71 5.01 23.36
N VAL A 45 7.44 3.92 23.50
CA VAL A 45 8.86 3.91 23.86
C VAL A 45 9.65 3.40 22.66
N PRO A 46 10.62 4.15 22.12
CA PRO A 46 11.44 3.67 21.01
C PRO A 46 12.15 2.38 21.43
N SER A 47 12.08 1.36 20.58
CA SER A 47 12.66 0.03 20.84
C SER A 47 13.88 -0.21 19.98
N VAL A 48 13.86 0.18 18.70
CA VAL A 48 14.95 -0.07 17.75
C VAL A 48 14.84 0.85 16.53
N ASP A 49 15.96 1.40 16.07
CA ASP A 49 16.08 1.95 14.73
C ASP A 49 16.51 0.85 13.78
N THR A 50 15.72 0.66 12.72
CA THR A 50 15.92 -0.39 11.71
C THR A 50 15.65 0.19 10.32
N ASN A 51 15.47 -0.68 9.34
CA ASN A 51 15.06 -0.32 8.00
C ASN A 51 13.67 -0.88 7.66
N LEU A 52 13.04 -0.32 6.63
CA LEU A 52 11.68 -0.66 6.24
C LEU A 52 11.53 -2.13 5.82
N ALA A 53 12.50 -2.71 5.12
CA ALA A 53 12.43 -4.12 4.73
C ALA A 53 12.40 -5.05 5.95
N THR A 54 13.29 -4.82 6.92
CA THR A 54 13.36 -5.59 8.16
C THR A 54 12.13 -5.36 9.03
N ALA A 55 11.55 -4.15 9.04
CA ALA A 55 10.31 -3.89 9.77
C ALA A 55 9.12 -4.69 9.20
N MET A 56 9.04 -4.87 7.88
CA MET A 56 7.95 -5.64 7.27
C MET A 56 8.09 -7.16 7.45
N ASP A 57 9.33 -7.63 7.63
CA ASP A 57 9.66 -9.02 7.94
C ASP A 57 9.50 -9.35 9.45
N SER A 58 9.17 -8.35 10.27
CA SER A 58 8.94 -8.55 11.70
C SER A 58 7.53 -9.07 11.97
N ASP A 59 7.47 -10.16 12.74
CA ASP A 59 6.23 -10.70 13.30
C ASP A 59 5.84 -10.01 14.63
N ASP A 60 6.64 -9.05 15.10
CA ASP A 60 6.41 -8.44 16.40
C ASP A 60 5.16 -7.54 16.42
N SER A 61 4.50 -7.49 17.57
CA SER A 61 3.36 -6.60 17.84
C SER A 61 3.77 -5.11 18.01
N GLN A 62 4.79 -4.66 17.29
CA GLN A 62 5.33 -3.31 17.36
C GLN A 62 4.62 -2.39 16.35
N VAL A 63 4.57 -1.11 16.67
CA VAL A 63 4.29 -0.07 15.67
C VAL A 63 5.62 0.43 15.16
N PHE A 64 5.77 0.51 13.84
CA PHE A 64 6.90 1.14 13.21
C PHE A 64 6.46 2.47 12.61
N ALA A 65 7.27 3.51 12.76
CA ALA A 65 7.02 4.80 12.13
C ALA A 65 8.30 5.47 11.68
N GLY A 66 8.18 6.25 10.60
CA GLY A 66 9.27 7.01 10.01
C GLY A 66 8.80 8.38 9.54
N SER A 67 9.63 9.40 9.68
CA SER A 67 9.37 10.75 9.21
C SER A 67 10.62 11.33 8.53
N TYR A 68 10.45 11.84 7.32
CA TYR A 68 11.54 12.24 6.43
C TYR A 68 11.33 13.64 5.84
N GLY A 69 10.66 14.53 6.58
CA GLY A 69 10.20 15.82 6.08
C GLY A 69 8.83 15.69 5.40
N PRO A 70 8.72 15.81 4.07
CA PRO A 70 7.42 15.73 3.37
C PRO A 70 6.82 14.32 3.30
N LEU A 71 7.55 13.30 3.76
CA LEU A 71 7.11 11.91 3.76
C LEU A 71 7.03 11.40 5.20
N THR A 72 5.95 10.69 5.51
CA THR A 72 5.80 10.00 6.79
C THR A 72 5.20 8.63 6.54
N VAL A 73 5.68 7.61 7.25
CA VAL A 73 5.17 6.24 7.17
C VAL A 73 4.81 5.75 8.57
N VAL A 74 3.75 4.97 8.65
CA VAL A 74 3.40 4.21 9.84
C VAL A 74 2.96 2.80 9.44
N SER A 75 3.36 1.82 10.23
CA SER A 75 3.07 0.41 10.02
C SER A 75 2.63 -0.22 11.34
N CYS A 76 1.47 -0.87 11.31
CA CYS A 76 0.96 -1.71 12.39
C CYS A 76 -0.18 -2.61 11.87
N SER A 77 -0.61 -3.55 12.69
CA SER A 77 -1.66 -4.52 12.35
C SER A 77 -3.03 -3.92 12.02
N LEU A 78 -3.33 -2.69 12.48
CA LEU A 78 -4.57 -1.99 12.13
C LEU A 78 -4.75 -1.83 10.61
N PHE A 79 -3.65 -1.75 9.86
CA PHE A 79 -3.66 -1.53 8.43
C PHE A 79 -3.66 -2.84 7.62
N ALA A 80 -3.52 -3.99 8.27
CA ALA A 80 -3.61 -5.31 7.63
C ALA A 80 -5.09 -5.70 7.47
N THR A 81 -5.78 -5.06 6.53
CA THR A 81 -7.22 -5.25 6.27
C THR A 81 -7.47 -5.54 4.80
N SER A 82 -8.47 -6.37 4.51
CA SER A 82 -9.00 -6.58 3.15
C SER A 82 -10.10 -5.58 2.78
N LYS A 83 -10.41 -4.62 3.67
CA LYS A 83 -11.39 -3.55 3.41
C LYS A 83 -10.82 -2.15 3.65
N PRO A 84 -9.86 -1.71 2.83
CA PRO A 84 -9.18 -0.43 3.05
C PRO A 84 -10.11 0.79 3.08
N SER A 85 -11.25 0.81 2.39
CA SER A 85 -12.19 1.95 2.41
C SER A 85 -12.68 2.30 3.82
N THR A 86 -12.74 1.31 4.71
CA THR A 86 -13.12 1.48 6.13
C THR A 86 -12.12 2.29 6.94
N LEU A 87 -10.88 2.47 6.45
CA LEU A 87 -9.82 3.22 7.13
C LEU A 87 -9.93 4.74 6.95
N THR A 88 -10.86 5.25 6.13
CA THR A 88 -10.95 6.69 5.81
C THR A 88 -10.95 7.59 7.05
N ARG A 89 -11.75 7.25 8.07
CA ARG A 89 -11.78 8.01 9.34
C ARG A 89 -10.47 7.89 10.13
N THR A 90 -9.86 6.71 10.13
CA THR A 90 -8.57 6.44 10.79
C THR A 90 -7.45 7.27 10.16
N VAL A 91 -7.37 7.27 8.83
CA VAL A 91 -6.39 8.07 8.07
C VAL A 91 -6.52 9.56 8.41
N GLU A 92 -7.75 10.07 8.47
CA GLU A 92 -8.00 11.48 8.81
C GLU A 92 -7.66 11.82 10.26
N THR A 93 -7.94 10.88 11.19
CA THR A 93 -7.56 11.03 12.61
C THR A 93 -6.04 11.13 12.76
N ILE A 94 -5.30 10.24 12.09
CA ILE A 94 -3.83 10.23 12.10
C ILE A 94 -3.30 11.52 11.49
N ARG A 95 -3.82 11.94 10.33
CA ARG A 95 -3.45 13.17 9.63
C ARG A 95 -3.57 14.39 10.57
N THR A 96 -4.74 14.55 11.19
CA THR A 96 -5.03 15.68 12.08
C THR A 96 -4.09 15.68 13.28
N ALA A 97 -3.95 14.54 13.96
CA ALA A 97 -3.12 14.43 15.17
C ALA A 97 -1.63 14.65 14.88
N ALA A 98 -1.14 14.18 13.73
CA ALA A 98 0.24 14.39 13.30
C ALA A 98 0.49 15.79 12.72
N SER A 99 -0.56 16.58 12.48
CA SER A 99 -0.52 17.90 11.83
C SER A 99 -0.02 17.82 10.37
N ILE A 100 -0.43 16.76 9.66
CA ILE A 100 -0.10 16.54 8.25
C ILE A 100 -1.05 17.38 7.37
N PRO A 101 -0.56 18.12 6.36
CA PRO A 101 -1.41 18.94 5.49
C PRO A 101 -2.51 18.13 4.77
N GLU A 102 -3.68 18.73 4.55
CA GLU A 102 -4.79 18.09 3.82
C GLU A 102 -4.44 17.73 2.37
N ARG A 103 -3.55 18.52 1.75
CA ARG A 103 -3.05 18.27 0.39
C ARG A 103 -2.19 17.00 0.30
N ALA A 104 -1.65 16.51 1.41
CA ALA A 104 -0.81 15.32 1.40
C ALA A 104 -1.66 14.09 1.05
N ALA A 105 -1.25 13.33 0.04
CA ALA A 105 -1.89 12.06 -0.27
C ALA A 105 -1.61 11.06 0.86
N ALA A 106 -2.54 10.14 1.11
CA ALA A 106 -2.26 8.95 1.93
C ALA A 106 -2.34 7.71 1.06
N VAL A 107 -1.36 6.81 1.14
CA VAL A 107 -1.35 5.56 0.38
C VAL A 107 -1.10 4.37 1.30
N LEU A 108 -1.93 3.34 1.14
CA LEU A 108 -1.84 2.08 1.88
C LEU A 108 -1.29 1.00 0.96
N LEU A 109 -0.43 0.16 1.52
CA LEU A 109 -0.04 -1.15 0.99
C LEU A 109 -0.29 -2.20 2.08
N TYR A 110 -0.92 -3.31 1.73
CA TYR A 110 -0.87 -4.55 2.51
C TYR A 110 -0.71 -5.76 1.58
N THR A 111 0.25 -6.63 1.88
CA THR A 111 0.48 -7.90 1.20
C THR A 111 0.60 -9.04 2.19
N GLU A 112 -0.03 -10.18 1.88
CA GLU A 112 0.02 -11.39 2.69
C GLU A 112 0.43 -12.60 1.83
N PRO A 113 1.70 -13.05 1.93
CA PRO A 113 2.25 -14.17 1.17
C PRO A 113 1.40 -15.44 1.23
N ASP A 114 0.93 -15.82 2.41
CA ASP A 114 0.28 -17.11 2.66
C ASP A 114 -1.04 -17.25 1.90
N SER A 115 -1.84 -16.18 1.85
CA SER A 115 -3.11 -16.15 1.13
C SER A 115 -3.00 -15.54 -0.27
N ALA A 116 -1.79 -15.18 -0.70
CA ALA A 116 -1.54 -14.43 -1.93
C ALA A 116 -2.32 -13.09 -2.00
N THR A 117 -2.76 -12.54 -0.85
CA THR A 117 -3.61 -11.34 -0.78
C THR A 117 -2.80 -10.08 -1.06
N GLY A 118 -3.33 -9.21 -1.91
CA GLY A 118 -2.78 -7.89 -2.20
C GLY A 118 -3.84 -6.81 -2.01
N VAL A 119 -3.44 -5.75 -1.32
CA VAL A 119 -4.30 -4.63 -0.95
C VAL A 119 -3.56 -3.32 -1.17
N PHE A 120 -4.23 -2.35 -1.77
CA PHE A 120 -3.76 -0.98 -1.81
C PHE A 120 -4.91 0.01 -1.80
N ALA A 121 -4.65 1.20 -1.29
CA ALA A 121 -5.62 2.29 -1.35
C ALA A 121 -4.93 3.64 -1.38
N ARG A 122 -5.64 4.65 -1.86
CA ARG A 122 -5.15 6.03 -1.96
C ARG A 122 -6.24 7.02 -1.59
N TRP A 123 -5.92 7.93 -0.68
CA TRP A 123 -6.74 9.08 -0.29
C TRP A 123 -6.06 10.38 -0.72
N GLU A 124 -6.85 11.32 -1.21
CA GLU A 124 -6.39 12.66 -1.60
C GLU A 124 -7.41 13.71 -1.17
N GLY A 125 -6.97 14.73 -0.42
CA GLY A 125 -7.86 15.73 0.17
C GLY A 125 -8.90 15.10 1.11
N GLY A 126 -8.48 14.13 1.93
CA GLY A 126 -9.35 13.41 2.88
C GLY A 126 -10.33 12.41 2.25
N ALA A 127 -10.48 12.39 0.92
CA ALA A 127 -11.39 11.48 0.22
C ALA A 127 -10.67 10.25 -0.35
N LEU A 128 -11.30 9.08 -0.23
CA LEU A 128 -10.85 7.85 -0.87
C LEU A 128 -10.96 8.00 -2.41
N ARG A 129 -9.85 7.77 -3.11
CA ARG A 129 -9.76 7.88 -4.58
C ARG A 129 -9.73 6.53 -5.26
N ARG A 130 -9.05 5.57 -4.65
CA ARG A 130 -8.89 4.21 -5.13
C ARG A 130 -8.73 3.27 -3.95
N SER A 131 -9.37 2.12 -4.02
CA SER A 131 -9.31 1.07 -3.02
C SER A 131 -9.42 -0.28 -3.70
N PHE A 132 -8.44 -1.15 -3.49
CA PHE A 132 -8.43 -2.47 -4.09
C PHE A 132 -7.94 -3.50 -3.08
N ALA A 133 -8.63 -4.63 -2.99
CA ALA A 133 -8.24 -5.79 -2.20
C ALA A 133 -8.67 -7.07 -2.89
N ALA A 134 -7.75 -8.02 -3.06
CA ALA A 134 -8.04 -9.29 -3.68
C ALA A 134 -7.12 -10.41 -3.19
N ASP A 135 -7.62 -11.64 -3.28
CA ASP A 135 -6.82 -12.87 -3.33
C ASP A 135 -6.83 -13.42 -4.78
N PRO A 136 -6.08 -14.49 -5.11
CA PRO A 136 -5.95 -14.95 -6.50
C PRO A 136 -7.25 -15.33 -7.20
N VAL A 137 -8.34 -15.59 -6.47
CA VAL A 137 -9.62 -16.06 -7.02
C VAL A 137 -10.80 -15.16 -6.67
N SER A 138 -10.61 -14.14 -5.82
CA SER A 138 -11.66 -13.24 -5.39
C SER A 138 -11.22 -11.78 -5.30
N ILE A 139 -12.07 -10.88 -5.79
CA ILE A 139 -11.97 -9.44 -5.54
C ILE A 139 -12.88 -9.12 -4.36
N ILE A 140 -12.27 -8.64 -3.27
CA ILE A 140 -12.94 -8.33 -2.01
C ILE A 140 -13.40 -6.88 -2.00
N GLU A 141 -12.57 -5.98 -2.54
CA GLU A 141 -12.85 -4.55 -2.67
C GLU A 141 -12.29 -4.02 -3.99
N ASP A 142 -13.08 -3.22 -4.69
CA ASP A 142 -12.71 -2.53 -5.93
C ASP A 142 -13.51 -1.22 -6.04
N GLU A 143 -13.02 -0.19 -5.36
CA GLU A 143 -13.64 1.14 -5.31
C GLU A 143 -12.76 2.19 -6.01
N GLY A 144 -13.41 3.16 -6.66
CA GLY A 144 -12.74 4.25 -7.37
C GLY A 144 -12.26 3.87 -8.78
N LEU A 145 -11.63 4.82 -9.46
CA LEU A 145 -11.15 4.63 -10.83
C LEU A 145 -9.74 4.01 -10.83
N PRO A 146 -9.50 2.93 -11.59
CA PRO A 146 -8.16 2.36 -11.71
C PRO A 146 -7.11 3.36 -12.19
N TYR A 147 -5.91 3.27 -11.63
CA TYR A 147 -4.76 4.04 -12.10
C TYR A 147 -4.14 3.41 -13.37
N PRO A 148 -3.40 4.19 -14.19
CA PRO A 148 -2.79 3.68 -15.42
C PRO A 148 -1.91 2.45 -15.26
N PHE A 149 -1.23 2.32 -14.12
CA PHE A 149 -0.36 1.17 -13.83
C PHE A 149 -1.12 -0.15 -13.68
N GLU A 150 -2.42 -0.11 -13.42
CA GLU A 150 -3.24 -1.32 -13.27
C GLU A 150 -3.56 -1.95 -14.64
N LYS A 151 -3.51 -1.17 -15.72
CA LYS A 151 -3.94 -1.61 -17.06
C LYS A 151 -3.28 -2.92 -17.53
N PRO A 152 -1.95 -3.12 -17.43
CA PRO A 152 -1.31 -4.37 -17.87
C PRO A 152 -1.81 -5.59 -17.07
N PHE A 153 -2.15 -5.40 -15.80
CA PHE A 153 -2.68 -6.47 -14.94
C PHE A 153 -4.06 -6.89 -15.43
N TRP A 154 -4.97 -5.92 -15.61
CA TRP A 154 -6.31 -6.18 -16.16
C TRP A 154 -6.29 -6.76 -17.58
N ALA A 155 -5.27 -6.45 -18.37
CA ALA A 155 -5.06 -7.02 -19.70
C ALA A 155 -4.49 -8.46 -19.68
N GLY A 156 -4.12 -9.00 -18.51
CA GLY A 156 -3.55 -10.33 -18.37
C GLY A 156 -2.07 -10.45 -18.74
N GLU A 157 -1.34 -9.33 -18.75
CA GLU A 157 0.11 -9.31 -19.03
C GLU A 157 0.94 -9.80 -17.84
N HIS A 158 0.33 -10.01 -16.67
CA HIS A 158 0.96 -10.46 -15.43
C HIS A 158 0.36 -11.77 -14.89
N PRO A 159 0.26 -12.85 -15.69
CA PRO A 159 -0.50 -14.04 -15.33
C PRO A 159 0.03 -14.74 -14.07
N LEU A 160 -0.89 -15.35 -13.32
CA LEU A 160 -0.55 -16.27 -12.23
C LEU A 160 0.32 -17.41 -12.76
N ARG A 161 1.32 -17.79 -11.94
CA ARG A 161 2.20 -18.91 -12.25
C ARG A 161 1.77 -20.13 -11.45
N TYR A 162 1.52 -21.22 -12.16
CA TYR A 162 1.08 -22.48 -11.57
C TYR A 162 2.23 -23.50 -11.59
N ALA A 163 2.27 -24.38 -10.59
CA ALA A 163 3.19 -25.52 -10.62
C ALA A 163 2.85 -26.47 -11.78
N ALA A 164 3.85 -27.21 -12.27
CA ALA A 164 3.65 -28.15 -13.37
C ALA A 164 2.55 -29.18 -13.02
N GLY A 165 1.57 -29.32 -13.91
CA GLY A 165 0.43 -30.24 -13.72
C GLY A 165 -0.72 -29.69 -12.89
N VAL A 166 -0.61 -28.46 -12.36
CA VAL A 166 -1.73 -27.77 -11.70
C VAL A 166 -2.51 -26.97 -12.73
N ALA A 167 -3.79 -27.29 -12.90
CA ALA A 167 -4.68 -26.52 -13.76
C ALA A 167 -5.02 -25.17 -13.10
N PRO A 168 -5.10 -24.07 -13.87
CA PRO A 168 -5.55 -22.79 -13.33
C PRO A 168 -7.00 -22.89 -12.85
N ASP A 169 -7.32 -22.21 -11.75
CA ASP A 169 -8.70 -22.06 -11.31
C ASP A 169 -9.48 -21.21 -12.34
N PRO A 170 -10.68 -21.64 -12.79
CA PRO A 170 -11.50 -20.86 -13.72
C PRO A 170 -11.87 -19.45 -13.22
N LEU A 171 -11.88 -19.25 -11.89
CA LEU A 171 -12.15 -17.97 -11.23
C LEU A 171 -10.87 -17.19 -10.92
N ALA A 172 -9.70 -17.73 -11.28
CA ALA A 172 -8.44 -17.06 -11.03
C ALA A 172 -8.40 -15.70 -11.73
N LEU A 173 -7.92 -14.69 -11.00
CA LEU A 173 -7.62 -13.40 -11.56
C LEU A 173 -6.55 -13.52 -12.66
N PRO A 174 -6.57 -12.62 -13.66
CA PRO A 174 -5.58 -12.62 -14.72
C PRO A 174 -4.19 -12.20 -14.22
N PHE A 175 -4.02 -11.95 -12.91
CA PHE A 175 -2.77 -11.57 -12.28
C PHE A 175 -2.67 -11.98 -10.81
N HIS A 176 -1.46 -11.88 -10.27
CA HIS A 176 -1.22 -12.06 -8.83
C HIS A 176 -1.55 -10.78 -8.05
N PRO A 177 -2.51 -10.79 -7.10
CA PRO A 177 -2.94 -9.57 -6.39
C PRO A 177 -1.81 -8.82 -5.69
N GLN A 178 -0.91 -9.53 -5.00
CA GLN A 178 0.26 -8.87 -4.38
C GLN A 178 1.15 -8.13 -5.39
N GLN A 179 1.30 -8.65 -6.62
CA GLN A 179 2.10 -7.95 -7.62
C GLN A 179 1.44 -6.63 -8.04
N LEU A 180 0.10 -6.60 -8.15
CA LEU A 180 -0.63 -5.37 -8.42
C LEU A 180 -0.53 -4.39 -7.24
N ALA A 181 -0.68 -4.89 -6.01
CA ALA A 181 -0.55 -4.07 -4.81
C ALA A 181 0.86 -3.46 -4.69
N GLU A 182 1.92 -4.25 -4.87
CA GLU A 182 3.28 -3.75 -4.88
C GLU A 182 3.56 -2.81 -6.06
N GLN A 183 2.92 -3.02 -7.22
CA GLN A 183 3.05 -2.11 -8.35
C GLN A 183 2.49 -0.71 -8.00
N SER A 184 1.38 -0.61 -7.26
CA SER A 184 0.90 0.70 -6.81
C SER A 184 1.93 1.42 -5.91
N ASN A 185 2.52 0.70 -4.96
CA ASN A 185 3.58 1.23 -4.11
C ASN A 185 4.81 1.64 -4.92
N ARG A 186 5.14 0.88 -5.97
CA ARG A 186 6.23 1.21 -6.90
C ARG A 186 5.95 2.49 -7.69
N ASP A 187 4.73 2.69 -8.18
CA ASP A 187 4.38 3.90 -8.93
C ASP A 187 4.29 5.15 -8.04
N TRP A 188 3.90 5.00 -6.78
CA TRP A 188 3.77 6.14 -5.87
C TRP A 188 5.03 6.48 -5.10
N LEU A 189 5.82 5.48 -4.72
CA LEU A 189 6.98 5.63 -3.82
C LEU A 189 8.29 5.08 -4.42
N GLY A 190 8.23 4.36 -5.54
CA GLY A 190 9.41 3.93 -6.29
C GLY A 190 10.04 2.61 -5.82
N PHE A 191 9.44 1.87 -4.89
CA PHE A 191 9.99 0.60 -4.38
C PHE A 191 8.93 -0.50 -4.26
N ARG A 192 9.41 -1.73 -4.10
CA ARG A 192 8.65 -2.95 -3.79
C ARG A 192 9.39 -3.77 -2.75
N PHE A 193 8.71 -4.71 -2.11
CA PHE A 193 9.33 -5.61 -1.12
C PHE A 193 9.77 -6.94 -1.75
N THR A 194 8.99 -7.46 -2.70
CA THR A 194 9.29 -8.72 -3.38
C THR A 194 10.56 -8.62 -4.22
N ARG A 195 11.45 -9.59 -4.02
CA ARG A 195 12.72 -9.74 -4.76
C ARG A 195 12.55 -10.66 -5.98
N PRO A 196 13.34 -10.46 -7.06
CA PRO A 196 14.35 -9.42 -7.24
C PRO A 196 13.73 -8.06 -7.58
N LEU A 197 14.41 -6.99 -7.15
CA LEU A 197 14.04 -5.62 -7.48
C LEU A 197 14.44 -5.27 -8.92
N ALA A 198 13.63 -4.46 -9.61
CA ALA A 198 14.00 -3.95 -10.92
C ALA A 198 15.12 -2.88 -10.82
N PRO A 199 15.89 -2.63 -11.89
CA PRO A 199 16.98 -1.66 -11.88
C PRO A 199 16.61 -0.21 -11.54
N SER A 200 15.33 0.16 -11.62
CA SER A 200 14.84 1.48 -11.20
C SER A 200 14.20 1.51 -9.81
N ASP A 201 14.02 0.33 -9.20
CA ASP A 201 13.40 0.20 -7.89
C ASP A 201 14.38 0.67 -6.81
N LEU A 202 13.86 1.53 -5.95
CA LEU A 202 14.46 1.93 -4.68
C LEU A 202 14.58 0.70 -3.77
N GLU A 203 15.63 0.71 -2.94
CA GLU A 203 15.95 -0.38 -2.03
C GLU A 203 15.31 -0.12 -0.65
N PRO A 204 14.31 -0.89 -0.20
CA PRO A 204 13.66 -0.64 1.09
C PRO A 204 14.61 -0.79 2.30
N LEU A 205 15.74 -1.51 2.14
CA LEU A 205 16.80 -1.56 3.16
C LEU A 205 17.43 -0.19 3.45
N THR A 206 17.33 0.78 2.54
CA THR A 206 17.90 2.13 2.73
C THR A 206 16.92 3.13 3.35
N ILE A 207 15.70 2.71 3.67
CA ILE A 207 14.68 3.59 4.28
C ILE A 207 14.66 3.32 5.79
N PRO A 208 15.23 4.21 6.64
CA PRO A 208 15.30 4.00 8.07
C PRO A 208 13.94 4.20 8.73
N ILE A 209 13.59 3.37 9.70
CA ILE A 209 12.32 3.44 10.43
C ILE A 209 12.56 3.05 11.88
N THR A 210 11.77 3.58 12.81
CA THR A 210 11.90 3.25 14.25
C THR A 210 10.72 2.40 14.69
N GLY A 211 11.03 1.30 15.37
CA GLY A 211 10.06 0.49 16.11
C GLY A 211 9.78 1.12 17.47
N PHE A 212 8.52 1.05 17.91
CA PHE A 212 8.09 1.51 19.22
C PHE A 212 7.37 0.39 19.97
N ALA A 213 7.80 0.18 21.21
CA ALA A 213 7.06 -0.63 22.17
C ALA A 213 5.89 0.18 22.74
N ILE A 214 4.70 -0.42 22.74
CA ILE A 214 3.49 0.17 23.32
C ILE A 214 3.47 -0.16 24.81
N ARG A 215 3.34 0.86 25.66
CA ARG A 215 3.27 0.75 27.12
C ARG A 215 1.97 1.38 27.65
N PRO A 216 1.50 0.96 28.84
CA PRO A 216 0.38 1.62 29.52
C PRO A 216 0.60 3.12 29.71
N ALA A 217 -0.50 3.87 29.87
CA ALA A 217 -0.49 5.34 29.97
C ALA A 217 0.31 5.90 31.17
N ASP A 218 0.39 5.12 32.25
CA ASP A 218 1.10 5.46 33.49
C ASP A 218 2.59 5.06 33.47
N TYR A 219 3.07 4.49 32.36
CA TYR A 219 4.45 4.06 32.24
C TYR A 219 5.40 5.24 32.02
N GLU A 220 6.40 5.37 32.87
CA GLU A 220 7.49 6.33 32.70
C GLU A 220 8.70 5.67 32.02
N PRO A 221 9.12 6.13 30.83
CA PRO A 221 10.33 5.64 30.17
C PRO A 221 11.57 5.80 31.05
N THR A 222 12.37 4.74 31.14
CA THR A 222 13.55 4.70 32.01
C THR A 222 14.85 4.81 31.23
N GLU A 223 15.96 5.11 31.90
CA GLU A 223 17.30 5.05 31.29
C GLU A 223 17.65 3.64 30.81
N ALA A 224 17.08 2.60 31.42
CA ALA A 224 17.25 1.23 30.95
C ALA A 224 16.59 1.01 29.58
N ASP A 225 15.45 1.65 29.30
CA ASP A 225 14.81 1.59 27.98
C ASP A 225 15.65 2.33 26.93
N ALA A 226 16.17 3.51 27.30
CA ALA A 226 17.09 4.25 26.43
C ALA A 226 18.37 3.45 26.13
N ALA A 227 18.91 2.73 27.12
CA ALA A 227 20.07 1.86 26.93
C ALA A 227 19.77 0.68 26.00
N ARG A 228 18.63 -0.01 26.19
CA ARG A 228 18.18 -1.10 25.30
C ARG A 228 17.96 -0.61 23.87
N TYR A 229 17.33 0.55 23.71
CA TYR A 229 17.13 1.16 22.41
C TYR A 229 18.46 1.43 21.69
N ARG A 230 19.43 2.07 22.35
CA ARG A 230 20.76 2.32 21.77
C ARG A 230 21.49 1.03 21.39
N GLU A 231 21.44 0.02 22.23
CA GLU A 231 22.06 -1.29 21.97
C GLU A 231 21.40 -1.99 20.76
N ALA A 232 20.07 -2.06 20.75
CA ALA A 232 19.31 -2.67 19.66
C ALA A 232 19.52 -1.92 18.33
N SER A 233 19.47 -0.58 18.34
CA SER A 233 19.75 0.25 17.16
C SER A 233 21.16 0.07 16.63
N ALA A 234 22.17 -0.05 17.50
CA ALA A 234 23.54 -0.29 17.06
C ALA A 234 23.70 -1.65 16.37
N ALA A 235 23.07 -2.70 16.92
CA ALA A 235 23.06 -4.03 16.31
C ALA A 235 22.31 -4.03 14.96
N ALA A 236 21.14 -3.39 14.90
CA ALA A 236 20.33 -3.28 13.69
C ALA A 236 21.02 -2.45 12.59
N ALA A 237 21.76 -1.40 12.96
CA ALA A 237 22.55 -0.61 12.00
C ALA A 237 23.66 -1.45 11.35
N ALA A 238 24.37 -2.26 12.14
CA ALA A 238 25.39 -3.18 11.61
C ALA A 238 24.78 -4.23 10.67
N ALA A 239 23.63 -4.81 11.06
CA ALA A 239 22.90 -5.76 10.21
C ALA A 239 22.41 -5.12 8.90
N THR A 240 21.88 -3.90 8.97
CA THR A 240 21.40 -3.14 7.81
C THR A 240 22.55 -2.83 6.85
N ALA A 241 23.72 -2.42 7.35
CA ALA A 241 24.90 -2.19 6.52
C ALA A 241 25.35 -3.46 5.77
N ALA A 242 25.39 -4.59 6.46
CA ALA A 242 25.72 -5.89 5.86
C ALA A 242 24.69 -6.31 4.81
N ALA A 243 23.39 -6.20 5.11
CA ALA A 243 22.30 -6.55 4.20
C ALA A 243 22.29 -5.66 2.94
N THR A 244 22.53 -4.35 3.11
CA THR A 244 22.59 -3.41 1.99
C THR A 244 23.77 -3.72 1.07
N ALA A 245 24.94 -4.02 1.64
CA ALA A 245 26.11 -4.43 0.85
C ALA A 245 25.84 -5.74 0.07
N ALA A 246 25.22 -6.73 0.72
CA ALA A 246 24.84 -7.98 0.07
C ALA A 246 23.81 -7.78 -1.06
N ALA A 247 22.79 -6.94 -0.83
CA ALA A 247 21.78 -6.60 -1.84
C ALA A 247 22.40 -5.88 -3.05
N ALA A 248 23.33 -4.95 -2.83
CA ALA A 248 24.06 -4.27 -3.89
C ALA A 248 24.88 -5.27 -4.74
N SER A 249 25.65 -6.16 -4.09
CA SER A 249 26.41 -7.19 -4.80
C SER A 249 25.52 -8.15 -5.59
N ALA A 250 24.39 -8.59 -5.02
CA ALA A 250 23.43 -9.45 -5.72
C ALA A 250 22.83 -8.76 -6.96
N ARG A 251 22.55 -7.45 -6.86
CA ARG A 251 22.05 -6.64 -7.97
C ARG A 251 23.09 -6.52 -9.09
N GLU A 252 24.34 -6.22 -8.75
CA GLU A 252 25.43 -6.17 -9.74
C GLU A 252 25.60 -7.50 -10.48
N GLN A 253 25.53 -8.62 -9.77
CA GLN A 253 25.60 -9.96 -10.36
C GLN A 253 24.41 -10.24 -11.29
N ALA A 254 23.19 -9.86 -10.90
CA ALA A 254 22.00 -10.02 -11.73
C ALA A 254 22.10 -9.20 -13.03
N LEU A 255 22.57 -7.95 -12.95
CA LEU A 255 22.79 -7.11 -14.13
C LEU A 255 23.90 -7.67 -15.03
N ALA A 256 24.96 -8.24 -14.45
CA ALA A 256 26.03 -8.88 -15.21
C ALA A 256 25.55 -10.15 -15.93
N ALA A 257 24.68 -10.94 -15.29
CA ALA A 257 24.10 -12.14 -15.88
C ALA A 257 23.20 -11.81 -17.08
N ASP A 258 22.41 -10.73 -17.00
CA ASP A 258 21.54 -10.28 -18.10
C ASP A 258 22.34 -9.74 -19.30
N ARG A 259 23.57 -9.26 -19.05
CA ARG A 259 24.51 -8.81 -20.09
C ARG A 259 25.31 -9.95 -20.73
N ALA A 260 25.33 -11.14 -20.15
CA ALA A 260 26.08 -12.26 -20.68
C ALA A 260 25.45 -12.75 -22.00
N PRO A 261 26.24 -12.94 -23.08
CA PRO A 261 25.69 -13.46 -24.33
C PRO A 261 25.10 -14.85 -24.08
N ALA A 262 23.88 -15.08 -24.59
CA ALA A 262 23.26 -16.40 -24.55
C ALA A 262 24.25 -17.45 -25.10
N PRO A 263 24.38 -18.63 -24.46
CA PRO A 263 25.24 -19.67 -24.98
C PRO A 263 24.82 -19.97 -26.43
N VAL A 264 25.74 -19.71 -27.37
CA VAL A 264 25.58 -20.10 -28.77
C VAL A 264 25.49 -21.62 -28.80
N THR A 265 24.26 -22.13 -28.89
CA THR A 265 24.03 -23.54 -29.20
C THR A 265 24.65 -23.80 -30.57
N PRO A 266 25.69 -24.64 -30.71
CA PRO A 266 26.22 -24.98 -32.02
C PRO A 266 25.07 -25.60 -32.84
N PRO A 267 24.91 -25.22 -34.12
CA PRO A 267 23.84 -25.76 -34.93
C PRO A 267 23.95 -27.29 -34.96
N ALA A 268 22.81 -27.95 -34.72
CA ALA A 268 22.71 -29.40 -34.87
C ALA A 268 23.18 -29.79 -36.29
N PRO A 269 23.95 -30.88 -36.46
CA PRO A 269 24.43 -31.29 -37.77
C PRO A 269 23.24 -31.54 -38.70
N VAL A 270 23.22 -30.80 -39.80
CA VAL A 270 22.21 -30.92 -40.86
C VAL A 270 22.38 -32.28 -41.53
N ALA A 271 21.34 -33.12 -41.50
CA ALA A 271 21.27 -34.35 -42.27
C ALA A 271 21.17 -34.02 -43.78
N PRO A 272 21.87 -34.76 -44.67
CA PRO A 272 21.92 -34.42 -46.08
C PRO A 272 20.59 -34.71 -46.82
N ASP A 273 20.20 -33.72 -47.63
CA ASP A 273 19.35 -33.70 -48.83
C ASP A 273 18.14 -34.63 -48.92
N THR A 274 16.96 -34.02 -48.81
CA THR A 274 15.74 -34.49 -49.49
C THR A 274 15.37 -33.48 -50.58
N PRO A 275 15.10 -33.89 -51.84
CA PRO A 275 14.85 -32.96 -52.93
C PRO A 275 13.49 -32.24 -52.78
N ALA A 276 13.49 -30.97 -53.16
CA ALA A 276 12.37 -30.04 -53.06
C ALA A 276 11.17 -30.42 -53.95
N VAL A 277 9.97 -30.40 -53.38
CA VAL A 277 8.69 -30.33 -54.11
C VAL A 277 8.29 -28.85 -54.20
N GLY A 278 7.95 -28.41 -55.41
CA GLY A 278 7.76 -27.00 -55.78
C GLY A 278 6.59 -26.28 -55.10
N ILE A 279 6.78 -24.97 -54.89
CA ILE A 279 5.76 -24.02 -54.44
C ILE A 279 5.25 -23.24 -55.68
N PRO A 280 3.93 -23.02 -55.83
CA PRO A 280 3.39 -22.25 -56.95
C PRO A 280 3.64 -20.73 -56.78
N ILE A 281 3.83 -20.06 -57.92
CA ILE A 281 4.17 -18.65 -58.06
C ILE A 281 2.90 -17.80 -57.87
N ALA A 282 2.96 -16.78 -57.00
CA ALA A 282 1.92 -15.76 -56.85
C ALA A 282 2.27 -14.51 -57.70
N GLU A 283 1.25 -13.92 -58.34
CA GLU A 283 1.35 -12.76 -59.23
C GLU A 283 1.68 -11.44 -58.48
N PRO A 284 2.31 -10.45 -59.17
CA PRO A 284 2.75 -9.20 -58.55
C PRO A 284 1.64 -8.13 -58.40
N ILE A 285 1.70 -7.41 -57.29
CA ILE A 285 0.86 -6.24 -56.95
C ILE A 285 1.40 -4.99 -57.70
N PRO A 286 0.56 -4.14 -58.30
CA PRO A 286 0.99 -2.90 -58.95
C PRO A 286 1.21 -1.73 -57.96
N GLU A 287 2.23 -0.91 -58.26
CA GLU A 287 2.69 0.27 -57.48
C GLU A 287 1.72 1.46 -57.49
N PRO A 288 1.74 2.34 -56.47
CA PRO A 288 0.92 3.54 -56.41
C PRO A 288 1.48 4.70 -57.25
N SER A 289 0.60 5.34 -58.03
CA SER A 289 0.87 6.53 -58.84
C SER A 289 0.77 7.84 -58.03
N ALA A 290 1.51 8.84 -58.54
CA ALA A 290 1.94 10.07 -57.90
C ALA A 290 0.87 11.13 -57.57
N GLU A 291 1.23 12.00 -56.61
CA GLU A 291 0.59 13.26 -56.23
C GLU A 291 0.49 14.28 -57.39
N PRO A 292 -0.39 15.29 -57.25
CA PRO A 292 -0.05 16.62 -57.75
C PRO A 292 -0.17 17.71 -56.67
N THR A 293 0.89 18.52 -56.61
CA THR A 293 1.02 19.81 -55.92
C THR A 293 0.10 20.88 -56.52
N ILE A 294 -0.62 21.65 -55.69
CA ILE A 294 -1.06 23.02 -56.02
C ILE A 294 -0.86 23.94 -54.81
N ARG A 295 -0.30 25.12 -55.09
CA ARG A 295 0.16 26.18 -54.21
C ARG A 295 -0.78 27.40 -54.31
N GLU A 296 -0.95 28.09 -53.18
CA GLU A 296 -1.42 29.48 -52.95
C GLU A 296 -2.66 30.02 -53.67
N GLN A 297 -3.66 30.41 -52.87
CA GLN A 297 -4.34 31.70 -53.03
C GLN A 297 -4.94 32.16 -51.68
N ALA A 298 -4.43 33.27 -51.15
CA ALA A 298 -5.07 34.09 -50.15
C ALA A 298 -6.03 35.05 -50.88
N ASP A 299 -7.28 35.19 -50.41
CA ASP A 299 -7.83 36.46 -49.93
C ASP A 299 -9.32 36.34 -49.55
N SER A 300 -9.67 37.08 -48.49
CA SER A 300 -11.01 37.63 -48.19
C SER A 300 -12.20 36.68 -47.99
N LEU A 301 -12.66 36.60 -46.73
CA LEU A 301 -13.95 37.17 -46.33
C LEU A 301 -14.04 37.31 -44.81
N ILE A 302 -13.87 38.55 -44.37
CA ILE A 302 -14.31 39.09 -43.09
C ILE A 302 -15.83 39.08 -43.05
N THR A 303 -16.45 38.57 -42.00
CA THR A 303 -17.67 39.16 -41.42
C THR A 303 -17.75 38.83 -39.93
N GLU A 304 -17.86 39.90 -39.16
CA GLU A 304 -17.97 39.98 -37.71
C GLU A 304 -19.17 39.21 -37.15
N SER A 305 -19.02 38.64 -35.95
CA SER A 305 -20.11 38.67 -34.97
C SER A 305 -19.56 38.89 -33.58
N ARG A 306 -19.84 40.12 -33.14
CA ARG A 306 -19.48 40.82 -31.94
C ARG A 306 -20.43 40.40 -30.80
N MET A 307 -19.86 40.16 -29.61
CA MET A 307 -20.61 40.05 -28.37
C MET A 307 -21.39 41.34 -28.07
N PRO A 308 -22.35 41.29 -27.13
CA PRO A 308 -22.38 42.33 -26.13
C PRO A 308 -22.24 41.76 -24.71
N ALA A 309 -21.41 42.46 -23.96
CA ALA A 309 -21.35 42.44 -22.51
C ALA A 309 -22.66 42.97 -21.92
N GLY A 310 -23.02 42.47 -20.74
CA GLY A 310 -24.05 43.02 -19.88
C GLY A 310 -23.58 42.92 -18.43
N ASP A 311 -23.15 44.05 -17.90
CA ASP A 311 -22.91 44.29 -16.47
C ASP A 311 -24.25 44.30 -15.72
N ALA A 312 -24.30 43.68 -14.54
CA ALA A 312 -25.15 44.14 -13.44
C ALA A 312 -24.64 43.60 -12.10
N GLU A 313 -24.25 44.56 -11.27
CA GLU A 313 -23.78 44.53 -9.90
C GLU A 313 -24.92 44.26 -8.89
N THR A 314 -24.56 44.10 -7.60
CA THR A 314 -25.39 44.01 -6.37
C THR A 314 -25.95 42.62 -6.04
N ASP A 315 -26.00 42.12 -4.81
CA ASP A 315 -25.86 42.72 -3.47
C ASP A 315 -25.43 41.64 -2.46
N ALA A 316 -24.82 42.09 -1.36
CA ALA A 316 -24.37 41.30 -0.24
C ALA A 316 -25.54 40.84 0.65
N ALA A 317 -25.50 39.59 1.12
CA ALA A 317 -26.17 39.22 2.37
C ALA A 317 -25.40 38.07 3.03
N ALA A 318 -24.68 38.42 4.10
CA ALA A 318 -24.19 37.49 5.09
C ALA A 318 -25.39 36.80 5.77
N VAL A 319 -25.32 35.48 5.94
CA VAL A 319 -26.21 34.75 6.85
C VAL A 319 -25.36 34.07 7.90
N ASP A 320 -25.38 34.69 9.08
CA ASP A 320 -24.97 34.18 10.37
C ASP A 320 -26.01 33.15 10.84
N VAL A 321 -25.58 31.95 11.24
CA VAL A 321 -26.41 31.01 12.01
C VAL A 321 -25.56 30.42 13.13
N ARG A 322 -25.47 31.16 14.22
CA ARG A 322 -25.30 30.62 15.58
C ARG A 322 -26.68 30.50 16.25
N GLU A 323 -26.76 29.54 17.18
CA GLU A 323 -27.85 29.24 18.11
C GLU A 323 -29.12 28.56 17.59
N ALA A 324 -29.19 27.24 17.84
CA ALA A 324 -30.42 26.62 18.33
C ALA A 324 -30.08 25.75 19.56
N VAL A 325 -30.55 26.23 20.70
CA VAL A 325 -30.38 25.72 22.05
C VAL A 325 -31.57 24.80 22.40
N THR A 326 -31.25 23.62 22.92
CA THR A 326 -31.99 22.76 23.87
C THR A 326 -33.48 22.46 23.66
N ALA A 327 -33.79 21.16 23.54
CA ALA A 327 -35.01 20.57 24.10
C ALA A 327 -34.65 19.23 24.79
N PRO A 328 -35.14 18.98 26.04
CA PRO A 328 -34.80 17.77 26.79
C PRO A 328 -35.69 16.57 26.42
N VAL A 329 -35.08 15.39 26.38
CA VAL A 329 -35.72 14.07 26.19
C VAL A 329 -36.34 13.60 27.51
N PRO A 330 -37.58 13.07 27.52
CA PRO A 330 -38.23 12.58 28.74
C PRO A 330 -37.62 11.27 29.27
N PRO A 331 -37.60 11.02 30.60
CA PRO A 331 -37.02 9.80 31.16
C PRO A 331 -37.96 8.61 30.99
N VAL A 332 -37.45 7.50 30.45
CA VAL A 332 -38.12 6.20 30.46
C VAL A 332 -37.91 5.56 31.83
N SER A 333 -39.02 5.18 32.46
CA SER A 333 -39.07 4.55 33.77
C SER A 333 -38.40 3.17 33.78
N ALA A 334 -37.65 2.90 34.85
CA ALA A 334 -37.01 1.63 35.13
C ALA A 334 -38.06 0.57 35.52
N GLU A 335 -38.22 -0.45 34.69
CA GLU A 335 -38.94 -1.68 35.03
C GLU A 335 -37.92 -2.79 35.29
N ARG A 336 -37.73 -3.07 36.59
CA ARG A 336 -37.51 -4.37 37.23
C ARG A 336 -36.78 -5.45 36.40
N ALA A 337 -35.47 -5.57 36.58
CA ALA A 337 -34.70 -6.76 36.20
C ALA A 337 -34.49 -7.65 37.44
N GLU A 338 -34.90 -8.90 37.30
CA GLU A 338 -34.74 -10.00 38.25
C GLU A 338 -33.26 -10.39 38.40
N GLU A 339 -32.85 -10.72 39.63
CA GLU A 339 -31.53 -11.28 39.95
C GLU A 339 -31.37 -12.70 39.38
N PRO A 340 -30.24 -13.06 38.74
CA PRO A 340 -29.87 -14.44 38.55
C PRO A 340 -28.85 -14.87 39.61
N GLY A 341 -29.20 -15.94 40.32
CA GLY A 341 -28.44 -16.50 41.43
C GLY A 341 -27.13 -17.18 41.05
N ASP A 342 -26.34 -17.39 42.10
CA ASP A 342 -25.04 -18.06 42.11
C ASP A 342 -25.12 -19.50 41.57
N VAL A 343 -24.24 -19.82 40.63
CA VAL A 343 -23.95 -21.20 40.23
C VAL A 343 -22.42 -21.38 40.26
N GLU A 344 -21.94 -22.09 41.29
CA GLU A 344 -20.57 -22.63 41.33
C GLU A 344 -20.37 -23.71 40.25
N PRO A 345 -19.19 -23.82 39.63
CA PRO A 345 -18.92 -24.82 38.61
C PRO A 345 -18.60 -26.20 39.20
N GLN A 346 -19.39 -27.20 38.79
CA GLN A 346 -19.08 -28.62 38.95
C GLN A 346 -17.99 -29.02 37.93
N VAL A 347 -16.85 -29.47 38.43
CA VAL A 347 -15.77 -30.09 37.66
C VAL A 347 -16.10 -31.57 37.47
N THR A 348 -16.15 -32.04 36.22
CA THR A 348 -16.03 -33.46 35.89
C THR A 348 -14.71 -33.72 35.16
N PRO A 349 -13.97 -34.77 35.54
CA PRO A 349 -12.72 -35.16 34.89
C PRO A 349 -13.03 -35.98 33.63
N ASP A 350 -12.05 -36.01 32.71
CA ASP A 350 -11.98 -36.82 31.49
C ASP A 350 -12.57 -36.16 30.23
N GLY A 351 -11.67 -35.58 29.43
CA GLY A 351 -11.97 -35.06 28.09
C GLY A 351 -10.69 -34.81 27.30
N GLU A 352 -10.49 -35.59 26.25
CA GLU A 352 -9.48 -35.44 25.20
C GLU A 352 -9.25 -33.98 24.77
N TYR A 353 -7.97 -33.64 24.62
CA TYR A 353 -7.54 -32.43 23.91
C TYR A 353 -7.83 -32.61 22.41
N VAL A 354 -8.86 -31.93 21.92
CA VAL A 354 -8.99 -31.60 20.50
C VAL A 354 -8.38 -30.22 20.30
N GLU A 355 -7.22 -30.16 19.64
CA GLU A 355 -6.66 -28.89 19.16
C GLU A 355 -7.53 -28.38 18.00
N GLU A 356 -8.29 -27.31 18.24
CA GLU A 356 -8.80 -26.45 17.18
C GLU A 356 -7.78 -25.32 16.92
N PRO A 357 -7.23 -25.17 15.72
CA PRO A 357 -6.42 -24.02 15.36
C PRO A 357 -7.38 -22.94 14.86
N ASN A 358 -7.55 -21.87 15.63
CA ASN A 358 -7.91 -20.50 15.19
C ASN A 358 -8.36 -19.67 16.41
N GLY A 359 -7.39 -19.22 17.20
CA GLY A 359 -7.65 -18.58 18.48
C GLY A 359 -6.92 -17.26 18.71
N TRP A 360 -6.65 -16.44 17.68
CA TRP A 360 -5.98 -15.14 17.86
C TRP A 360 -6.69 -14.02 17.10
N ALA A 361 -7.93 -13.74 17.50
CA ALA A 361 -8.66 -12.54 17.06
C ALA A 361 -9.65 -12.04 18.12
N HIS A 362 -9.28 -12.06 19.41
CA HIS A 362 -10.09 -11.41 20.44
C HIS A 362 -9.22 -10.86 21.57
N ARG A 363 -8.49 -9.78 21.29
CA ARG A 363 -8.04 -8.88 22.36
C ARG A 363 -7.63 -7.46 21.93
N VAL A 364 -8.30 -6.85 20.96
CA VAL A 364 -8.27 -5.37 20.80
C VAL A 364 -9.63 -4.88 20.29
N ALA A 365 -10.67 -5.01 21.12
CA ALA A 365 -11.97 -4.41 20.84
C ALA A 365 -12.67 -4.06 22.16
N ARG A 366 -12.11 -3.08 22.87
CA ARG A 366 -12.81 -2.38 23.97
C ARG A 366 -12.40 -0.91 23.99
N TYR A 367 -12.56 -0.19 22.89
CA TYR A 367 -12.52 1.28 22.92
C TYR A 367 -13.30 1.94 21.76
N PHE A 368 -14.40 1.36 21.29
CA PHE A 368 -15.39 2.14 20.54
C PHE A 368 -16.79 1.64 20.89
N GLY A 369 -17.53 2.44 21.64
CA GLY A 369 -18.93 2.20 21.96
C GLY A 369 -19.80 2.38 20.72
N PHE A 370 -20.34 1.29 20.21
CA PHE A 370 -21.54 1.30 19.39
C PHE A 370 -22.54 0.35 20.05
N GLY A 371 -23.65 0.91 20.54
CA GLY A 371 -24.78 0.14 21.02
C GLY A 371 -25.40 -0.63 19.86
N THR A 372 -25.57 -1.94 20.05
CA THR A 372 -26.32 -2.80 19.14
C THR A 372 -27.80 -2.74 19.53
N GLY A 373 -28.59 -1.99 18.76
CA GLY A 373 -30.04 -2.16 18.69
C GLY A 373 -30.35 -3.36 17.79
N ARG A 374 -31.17 -4.28 18.31
CA ARG A 374 -31.65 -5.49 17.64
C ARG A 374 -32.54 -5.19 16.43
#